data_AF-A0A399WZB7-F1
#
_entry.id   AF-A0A399WZB7-F1
#
_cell.length_a   1.000
_cell.length_b   1.000
_cell.length_c   1.000
_cell.angle_alpha   90.00
_cell.angle_beta   90.00
_cell.angle_gamma   90.00
#
_symmetry.space_group_name_H-M   'P 1'
#
loop_
_entity.id
_entity.type
_entity.pdbx_description
1 polymer ?
#
loop_
_entity_poly.entity_id
_entity_poly.type
_entity_poly.pdbx_seq_one_letter_code
_entity_poly.pdbx_strand_id
1 'polypeptide(L)'
;MKLCDRCYSMLEESALVCQECGATMESASAPQAADAVAYPEIARANLKRMKGEYAEAEQICLAVLKQFPNNLSAHLLLGDVAWDRGDARQAVQWYDMAVDLAPESASTRAKLDRARALVAKEEIRAGLAGLEGDPSRAGFIWTTLLVIAAIVIVGVFAFRAGGERGRREASDLDKYVEPISIGGEAPRVDQQPEEGSLQPPEPPAAQVQPLQSMAETRILEAVRTGLGAEASRVAACHFDPRTGDAALSVLFGDGGDGDLILLARAGAAAIESNLGVSRVVLKLIATDGRLVMAGTVTADSLRGAAGQPSTVEWANSILRDISRE
;
A
#
# COMPACT_ATOMS: atom_id res chain seq x y z
N MET A 1 -35.06 32.37 -36.23
CA MET A 1 -34.30 31.92 -35.03
C MET A 1 -34.63 30.45 -34.77
N LYS A 2 -33.64 29.65 -34.35
CA LYS A 2 -33.81 28.21 -34.06
C LYS A 2 -33.20 27.87 -32.70
N LEU A 3 -33.66 26.77 -32.09
CA LEU A 3 -33.19 26.33 -30.77
C LEU A 3 -32.10 25.26 -30.93
N CYS A 4 -31.05 25.30 -30.11
CA CYS A 4 -30.05 24.24 -30.11
C CYS A 4 -30.60 22.96 -29.47
N ASP A 5 -30.49 21.81 -30.15
CA ASP A 5 -31.03 20.54 -29.65
C ASP A 5 -30.27 19.99 -28.42
N ARG A 6 -29.06 20.49 -28.17
CA ARG A 6 -28.17 20.02 -27.09
C ARG A 6 -28.22 20.87 -25.82
N CYS A 7 -28.26 22.20 -25.95
CA CYS A 7 -28.24 23.12 -24.80
C CYS A 7 -29.42 24.09 -24.74
N TYR A 8 -30.35 23.98 -25.70
CA TYR A 8 -31.56 24.80 -25.78
C TYR A 8 -31.30 26.31 -25.89
N SER A 9 -30.10 26.74 -26.26
CA SER A 9 -29.79 28.14 -26.56
C SER A 9 -30.53 28.62 -27.81
N MET A 10 -30.96 29.89 -27.81
CA MET A 10 -31.51 30.54 -29.01
C MET A 10 -30.40 30.92 -29.99
N LEU A 11 -30.53 30.47 -31.23
CA LEU A 11 -29.56 30.71 -32.30
C LEU A 11 -30.19 31.47 -33.47
N GLU A 12 -29.36 32.20 -34.20
CA GLU A 12 -29.74 32.74 -35.51
C GLU A 12 -30.05 31.60 -36.49
N GLU A 13 -30.92 31.86 -37.46
CA GLU A 13 -31.36 30.84 -38.43
C GLU A 13 -30.20 30.25 -39.25
N SER A 14 -29.22 31.11 -39.55
CA SER A 14 -27.98 30.79 -40.28
C SER A 14 -26.89 30.12 -39.44
N ALA A 15 -27.07 29.99 -38.12
CA ALA A 15 -26.03 29.43 -37.25
C ALA A 15 -25.78 27.94 -37.58
N LEU A 16 -24.57 27.60 -38.06
CA LEU A 16 -24.15 26.22 -38.31
C LEU A 16 -23.72 25.49 -37.04
N VAL A 17 -23.23 26.24 -36.05
CA VAL A 17 -22.70 25.73 -34.78
C VAL A 17 -23.25 26.58 -33.64
N CYS A 18 -23.67 25.93 -32.56
CA CYS A 18 -24.07 26.59 -31.32
C CYS A 18 -22.84 27.18 -30.62
N GLN A 19 -22.86 28.48 -30.33
CA GLN A 19 -21.75 29.18 -29.65
C GLN A 19 -21.62 28.81 -28.17
N GLU A 20 -22.71 28.32 -27.54
CA GLU A 20 -22.72 27.97 -26.12
C GLU A 20 -22.18 26.56 -25.86
N CYS A 21 -22.55 25.58 -26.69
CA CYS A 21 -22.19 24.17 -26.46
C CYS A 21 -21.44 23.49 -27.63
N GLY A 22 -21.19 24.20 -28.72
CA GLY A 22 -20.47 23.68 -29.89
C GLY A 22 -21.23 22.66 -30.74
N ALA A 23 -22.52 22.41 -30.46
CA ALA A 23 -23.33 21.47 -31.23
C ALA A 23 -23.62 21.99 -32.65
N THR A 24 -23.44 21.14 -33.66
CA THR A 24 -23.75 21.46 -35.06
C THR A 24 -25.21 21.17 -35.37
N MET A 25 -25.90 22.11 -36.03
CA MET A 25 -27.35 22.01 -36.28
C MET A 25 -27.66 21.13 -37.51
N GLU A 26 -28.50 20.11 -37.30
CA GLU A 26 -28.83 18.95 -38.14
C GLU A 26 -28.97 19.22 -39.66
N SER A 27 -28.04 18.64 -40.45
CA SER A 27 -28.20 18.07 -41.81
C SER A 27 -26.88 17.95 -42.60
N ALA A 28 -25.74 18.23 -41.97
CA ALA A 28 -24.47 17.67 -42.45
C ALA A 28 -24.30 16.29 -41.82
N SER A 29 -24.68 15.25 -42.55
CA SER A 29 -23.96 13.98 -42.46
C SER A 29 -22.48 14.29 -42.73
N ALA A 30 -21.74 14.58 -41.67
CA ALA A 30 -20.49 13.93 -41.31
C ALA A 30 -19.61 14.88 -40.46
N PRO A 31 -18.95 14.34 -39.42
CA PRO A 31 -17.68 14.90 -38.91
C PRO A 31 -16.75 15.37 -40.05
N GLN A 32 -16.83 14.68 -41.19
CA GLN A 32 -16.08 14.94 -42.42
C GLN A 32 -16.30 16.34 -43.05
N ALA A 33 -17.43 17.04 -42.83
CA ALA A 33 -17.67 18.36 -43.43
C ALA A 33 -16.94 19.48 -42.67
N ALA A 34 -16.96 19.46 -41.34
CA ALA A 34 -16.16 20.37 -40.51
C ALA A 34 -14.67 20.05 -40.65
N ASP A 35 -14.33 18.76 -40.72
CA ASP A 35 -12.96 18.32 -41.01
C ASP A 35 -12.48 18.80 -42.39
N ALA A 36 -13.33 18.81 -43.43
CA ALA A 36 -12.95 19.29 -44.76
C ALA A 36 -12.62 20.79 -44.79
N VAL A 37 -13.34 21.63 -44.04
CA VAL A 37 -13.07 23.08 -43.95
C VAL A 37 -11.82 23.35 -43.11
N ALA A 38 -11.64 22.61 -42.02
CA ALA A 38 -10.49 22.76 -41.12
C ALA A 38 -9.21 22.08 -41.65
N TYR A 39 -9.30 21.16 -42.62
CA TYR A 39 -8.20 20.31 -43.08
C TYR A 39 -6.91 21.07 -43.44
N PRO A 40 -6.96 22.20 -44.18
CA PRO A 40 -5.74 22.94 -44.54
C PRO A 40 -5.00 23.49 -43.32
N GLU A 41 -5.74 23.99 -42.33
CA GLU A 41 -5.19 24.53 -41.09
C GLU A 41 -4.63 23.43 -40.20
N ILE A 42 -5.33 22.29 -40.10
CA ILE A 42 -4.83 21.10 -39.40
C ILE A 42 -3.55 20.58 -40.05
N ALA A 43 -3.49 20.51 -41.39
CA ALA A 43 -2.28 20.10 -42.11
C ALA A 43 -1.12 21.07 -41.87
N ARG A 44 -1.39 22.39 -41.86
CA ARG A 44 -0.40 23.42 -41.54
C ARG A 44 0.12 23.27 -40.11
N ALA A 45 -0.76 23.08 -39.13
CA ALA A 45 -0.39 22.83 -37.74
C ALA A 45 0.44 21.56 -37.60
N ASN A 46 0.12 20.49 -38.33
CA ASN A 46 0.89 19.25 -38.31
C ASN A 46 2.30 19.47 -38.89
N LEU A 47 2.44 20.24 -39.97
CA LEU A 47 3.76 20.62 -40.50
C LEU A 47 4.58 21.42 -39.48
N LYS A 48 3.95 22.35 -38.75
CA LYS A 48 4.58 23.10 -37.67
C LYS A 48 5.05 22.17 -36.54
N ARG A 49 4.21 21.22 -36.11
CA ARG A 49 4.58 20.17 -35.14
C ARG A 49 5.80 19.38 -35.61
N MET A 50 5.80 18.91 -36.86
CA MET A 50 6.92 18.13 -37.43
C MET A 50 8.23 18.91 -37.49
N LYS A 51 8.18 20.25 -37.52
CA LYS A 51 9.36 21.13 -37.45
C LYS A 51 9.81 21.44 -36.03
N GLY A 52 9.10 20.97 -35.00
CA GLY A 52 9.32 21.33 -33.61
C GLY A 52 8.79 22.72 -33.23
N GLU A 53 8.05 23.38 -34.13
CA GLU A 53 7.46 24.70 -33.92
C GLU A 53 6.13 24.57 -33.15
N TYR A 54 6.21 23.99 -31.94
CA TYR A 54 5.04 23.53 -31.20
C TYR A 54 4.06 24.63 -30.79
N ALA A 55 4.56 25.80 -30.40
CA ALA A 55 3.72 26.93 -30.01
C ALA A 55 2.84 27.43 -31.17
N GLU A 56 3.39 27.45 -32.40
CA GLU A 56 2.63 27.84 -33.59
C GLU A 56 1.61 26.76 -33.98
N ALA A 57 1.99 25.48 -33.88
CA ALA A 57 1.08 24.36 -34.10
C ALA A 57 -0.13 24.43 -33.14
N GLU A 58 0.14 24.65 -31.85
CA GLU A 58 -0.89 24.81 -30.82
C GLU A 58 -1.82 25.98 -31.11
N GLN A 59 -1.28 27.16 -31.46
CA GLN A 59 -2.09 28.34 -31.79
C GLN A 59 -3.03 28.09 -32.97
N ILE A 60 -2.56 27.41 -34.02
CA ILE A 60 -3.38 27.09 -35.19
C ILE A 60 -4.50 26.12 -34.79
N CYS A 61 -4.20 25.06 -34.04
CA CYS A 61 -5.23 24.12 -33.56
C CYS A 61 -6.26 24.80 -32.66
N LEU A 62 -5.84 25.67 -31.75
CA LEU A 62 -6.77 26.43 -30.90
C LEU A 62 -7.65 27.38 -31.72
N ALA A 63 -7.12 27.97 -32.79
CA ALA A 63 -7.91 28.79 -33.71
C ALA A 63 -8.97 27.96 -34.46
N VAL A 64 -8.63 26.71 -34.84
CA VAL A 64 -9.59 25.76 -35.41
C VAL A 64 -10.68 25.42 -34.38
N LEU A 65 -10.30 25.10 -33.14
CA LEU A 65 -11.26 24.77 -32.07
C LEU A 65 -12.20 25.93 -31.70
N LYS A 66 -11.76 27.19 -31.85
CA LYS A 66 -12.65 28.34 -31.67
C LYS A 66 -13.81 28.37 -32.67
N GLN A 67 -13.59 27.87 -33.88
CA GLN A 67 -14.61 27.83 -34.94
C GLN A 67 -15.37 26.50 -34.93
N PHE A 68 -14.67 25.41 -34.62
CA PHE A 68 -15.16 24.04 -34.62
C PHE A 68 -14.78 23.35 -33.29
N PRO A 69 -15.52 23.62 -32.20
CA PRO A 69 -15.18 23.11 -30.87
C PRO A 69 -15.16 21.58 -30.75
N ASN A 70 -15.80 20.86 -31.68
CA ASN A 70 -15.86 19.41 -31.72
C ASN A 70 -15.01 18.81 -32.85
N ASN A 71 -13.99 19.53 -33.35
CA ASN A 71 -13.11 19.01 -34.39
C ASN A 71 -12.16 17.93 -33.82
N LEU A 72 -12.35 16.68 -34.23
CA LEU A 72 -11.57 15.53 -33.75
C LEU A 72 -10.07 15.69 -34.07
N SER A 73 -9.75 16.13 -35.29
CA SER A 73 -8.37 16.24 -35.77
C SER A 73 -7.58 17.30 -34.99
N ALA A 74 -8.21 18.40 -34.60
CA ALA A 74 -7.61 19.45 -33.78
C ALA A 74 -7.25 18.95 -32.38
N HIS A 75 -8.15 18.20 -31.71
CA HIS A 75 -7.87 17.61 -30.40
C HIS A 75 -6.73 16.59 -30.47
N LEU A 76 -6.77 15.69 -31.47
CA LEU A 76 -5.68 14.73 -31.71
C LEU A 76 -4.34 15.42 -31.92
N LEU A 77 -4.32 16.49 -32.72
CA LEU A 77 -3.10 17.21 -33.04
C LEU A 77 -2.57 18.01 -31.85
N LEU A 78 -3.43 18.60 -31.02
CA LEU A 78 -3.01 19.22 -29.75
C LEU A 78 -2.42 18.19 -28.78
N GLY A 79 -3.01 17.01 -28.70
CA GLY A 79 -2.46 15.89 -27.93
C GLY A 79 -1.08 15.47 -28.45
N ASP A 80 -0.92 15.36 -29.77
CA ASP A 80 0.37 15.04 -30.39
C ASP A 80 1.41 16.15 -30.15
N VAL A 81 1.02 17.42 -30.22
CA VAL A 81 1.90 18.57 -29.95
C VAL A 81 2.37 18.56 -28.49
N ALA A 82 1.47 18.33 -27.54
CA ALA A 82 1.81 18.22 -26.12
C ALA A 82 2.72 17.02 -25.85
N TRP A 83 2.43 15.88 -26.50
CA TRP A 83 3.23 14.67 -26.42
C TRP A 83 4.67 14.90 -26.93
N ASP A 84 4.83 15.53 -28.09
CA ASP A 84 6.14 15.81 -28.69
C ASP A 84 6.95 16.84 -27.86
N ARG A 85 6.27 17.73 -27.11
CA ARG A 85 6.89 18.63 -26.13
C ARG A 85 7.33 17.95 -24.82
N GLY A 86 6.96 16.68 -24.63
CA GLY A 86 7.19 15.95 -23.38
C GLY A 86 6.16 16.26 -22.27
N ASP A 87 5.07 16.97 -22.58
CA ASP A 87 3.99 17.22 -21.63
C ASP A 87 2.92 16.11 -21.76
N ALA A 88 3.23 14.94 -21.19
CA ALA A 88 2.35 13.78 -21.24
C ALA A 88 1.00 14.04 -20.54
N ARG A 89 0.97 14.89 -19.51
CA ARG A 89 -0.25 15.22 -18.76
C ARG A 89 -1.21 16.04 -19.61
N GLN A 90 -0.70 17.06 -20.29
CA GLN A 90 -1.52 17.85 -21.21
C GLN A 90 -1.96 17.00 -22.41
N ALA A 91 -1.10 16.09 -22.90
CA ALA A 91 -1.47 15.17 -23.97
C ALA A 91 -2.67 14.27 -23.59
N VAL A 92 -2.71 13.76 -22.36
CA VAL A 92 -3.86 12.98 -21.85
C VAL A 92 -5.16 13.77 -21.97
N GLN A 93 -5.19 15.05 -21.54
CA GLN A 93 -6.41 15.86 -21.58
C GLN A 93 -6.95 16.02 -23.01
N TRP A 94 -6.06 16.31 -23.97
CA TRP A 94 -6.44 16.47 -25.37
C TRP A 94 -6.89 15.16 -26.03
N TYR A 95 -6.22 14.05 -25.72
CA TYR A 95 -6.64 12.75 -26.21
C TYR A 95 -7.95 12.26 -25.59
N ASP A 96 -8.24 12.60 -24.33
CA ASP A 96 -9.50 12.24 -23.68
C ASP A 96 -10.68 12.88 -24.42
N MET A 97 -10.60 14.19 -24.70
CA MET A 97 -11.59 14.89 -25.53
C MET A 97 -11.70 14.29 -26.94
N ALA A 98 -10.60 13.84 -27.54
CA ALA A 98 -10.64 13.15 -28.83
C ALA A 98 -11.32 11.77 -28.77
N VAL A 99 -11.16 11.02 -27.66
CA VAL A 99 -11.84 9.74 -27.44
C VAL A 99 -13.34 9.96 -27.24
N ASP A 100 -13.74 11.01 -26.52
CA ASP A 100 -15.15 11.37 -26.34
C ASP A 100 -15.86 11.66 -27.67
N LEU A 101 -15.14 12.26 -28.63
CA LEU A 101 -15.66 12.55 -29.97
C LEU A 101 -15.66 11.32 -30.90
N ALA A 102 -14.76 10.37 -30.70
CA ALA A 102 -14.60 9.18 -31.54
C ALA A 102 -14.29 7.92 -30.72
N PRO A 103 -15.25 7.41 -29.92
CA PRO A 103 -14.99 6.32 -28.98
C PRO A 103 -14.59 5.01 -29.66
N GLU A 104 -15.05 4.77 -30.89
CA GLU A 104 -14.73 3.57 -31.68
C GLU A 104 -13.32 3.60 -32.31
N SER A 105 -12.62 4.74 -32.24
CA SER A 105 -11.29 4.88 -32.83
C SER A 105 -10.23 4.19 -31.96
N ALA A 106 -9.84 2.98 -32.35
CA ALA A 106 -8.77 2.23 -31.70
C ALA A 106 -7.42 2.99 -31.70
N SER A 107 -7.14 3.76 -32.75
CA SER A 107 -5.90 4.56 -32.84
C SER A 107 -5.90 5.74 -31.86
N THR A 108 -7.03 6.43 -31.69
CA THR A 108 -7.20 7.51 -30.71
C THR A 108 -7.06 6.95 -29.29
N ARG A 109 -7.70 5.81 -29.00
CA ARG A 109 -7.61 5.14 -27.70
C ARG A 109 -6.16 4.72 -27.37
N ALA A 110 -5.45 4.15 -28.34
CA ALA A 110 -4.06 3.76 -28.17
C ALA A 110 -3.13 4.95 -27.83
N LYS A 111 -3.39 6.15 -28.40
CA LYS A 111 -2.65 7.37 -28.03
C LYS A 111 -2.91 7.79 -26.59
N LEU A 112 -4.18 7.78 -26.16
CA LEU A 112 -4.56 8.07 -24.77
C LEU A 112 -3.92 7.08 -23.79
N ASP A 113 -4.00 5.78 -24.06
CA ASP A 113 -3.44 4.73 -23.21
C ASP A 113 -1.94 4.88 -23.07
N ARG A 114 -1.24 5.15 -24.18
CA ARG A 114 0.20 5.43 -24.18
C ARG A 114 0.54 6.66 -23.34
N ALA A 115 -0.27 7.72 -23.43
CA ALA A 115 -0.07 8.94 -22.66
C ALA A 115 -0.26 8.71 -21.16
N ARG A 116 -1.33 8.01 -20.77
CA ARG A 116 -1.60 7.64 -19.37
C ARG A 116 -0.52 6.74 -18.79
N ALA A 117 -0.03 5.76 -19.56
CA ALA A 117 1.04 4.88 -19.13
C ALA A 117 2.35 5.65 -18.82
N LEU A 118 2.66 6.69 -19.60
CA LEU A 118 3.84 7.52 -19.35
C LEU A 118 3.68 8.36 -18.07
N VAL A 119 2.51 8.99 -17.87
CA VAL A 119 2.21 9.75 -16.65
C VAL A 119 2.28 8.87 -15.41
N ALA A 120 1.67 7.68 -15.45
CA ALA A 120 1.73 6.72 -14.35
C ALA A 120 3.17 6.30 -14.03
N LYS A 121 4.00 6.08 -15.06
CA LYS A 121 5.43 5.77 -14.88
C LYS A 121 6.20 6.91 -14.23
N GLU A 122 5.92 8.15 -14.62
CA GLU A 122 6.54 9.34 -14.02
C GLU A 122 6.13 9.52 -12.55
N GLU A 123 4.86 9.28 -12.23
CA GLU A 123 4.35 9.35 -10.86
C GLU A 123 4.96 8.26 -9.97
N ILE A 124 5.04 7.03 -10.46
CA ILE A 124 5.73 5.93 -9.75
C ILE A 124 7.20 6.30 -9.56
N ARG A 125 7.88 6.81 -10.60
CA ARG A 125 9.29 7.22 -10.50
C ARG A 125 9.49 8.34 -9.48
N ALA A 126 8.61 9.33 -9.47
CA ALA A 126 8.63 10.42 -8.50
C ALA A 126 8.38 9.90 -7.07
N GLY A 127 7.44 8.97 -6.90
CA GLY A 127 7.18 8.30 -5.63
C GLY A 127 8.39 7.51 -5.12
N LEU A 128 9.04 6.73 -6.00
CA LEU A 128 10.26 5.98 -5.66
C LEU A 128 11.42 6.89 -5.28
N ALA A 129 11.62 8.00 -6.00
CA ALA A 129 12.64 8.99 -5.66
C ALA A 129 12.38 9.65 -4.28
N GLY A 130 11.13 9.75 -3.84
CA GLY A 130 10.77 10.19 -2.50
C GLY A 130 11.05 9.15 -1.40
N LEU A 131 11.18 7.88 -1.75
CA LEU A 131 11.51 6.77 -0.84
C LEU A 131 13.01 6.48 -0.76
N GLU A 132 13.79 6.88 -1.78
CA GLU A 132 15.25 6.86 -1.73
C GLU A 132 15.73 7.87 -0.69
N GLY A 133 15.88 7.38 0.55
CA GLY A 133 16.32 8.17 1.69
C GLY A 133 17.61 8.92 1.40
N ASP A 134 17.64 10.19 1.82
CA ASP A 134 18.79 11.09 1.67
C ASP A 134 20.10 10.36 2.01
N PRO A 135 21.04 10.22 1.05
CA PRO A 135 22.32 9.53 1.28
C PRO A 135 23.15 10.16 2.40
N SER A 136 22.84 11.39 2.82
CA SER A 136 23.45 12.05 3.98
C SER A 136 23.12 11.36 5.32
N ARG A 137 21.93 10.74 5.45
CA ARG A 137 21.53 10.00 6.66
C ARG A 137 22.30 8.70 6.84
N ALA A 138 22.70 8.06 5.73
CA ALA A 138 23.55 6.88 5.77
C ALA A 138 24.92 7.21 6.38
N GLY A 139 25.51 8.36 6.02
CA GLY A 139 26.76 8.83 6.61
C GLY A 139 26.69 8.97 8.14
N PHE A 140 25.59 9.55 8.66
CA PHE A 140 25.39 9.68 10.10
C PHE A 140 25.31 8.31 10.80
N ILE A 141 24.55 7.36 10.24
CA ILE A 141 24.42 6.00 10.80
C ILE A 141 25.77 5.28 10.84
N TRP A 142 26.59 5.39 9.79
CA TRP A 142 27.92 4.77 9.79
C TRP A 142 28.87 5.40 10.80
N THR A 143 28.83 6.73 10.98
CA THR A 143 29.66 7.40 11.99
C THR A 143 29.28 7.02 13.42
N THR A 144 27.99 6.89 13.74
CA THR A 144 27.55 6.49 15.07
C THR A 144 27.93 5.05 15.39
N LEU A 145 27.80 4.13 14.42
CA LEU A 145 28.24 2.74 14.57
C LEU A 145 29.75 2.63 14.81
N LEU A 146 30.56 3.45 14.13
CA LEU A 146 32.02 3.45 14.30
C LEU A 146 32.43 3.94 15.70
N VAL A 147 31.76 4.98 16.22
CA VAL A 147 31.99 5.48 17.59
C VAL A 147 31.61 4.42 18.63
N ILE A 148 30.46 3.75 18.47
CA ILE A 148 30.04 2.66 19.37
C ILE A 148 31.07 1.53 19.36
N ALA A 149 31.53 1.11 18.18
CA ALA A 149 32.56 0.08 18.05
C ALA A 149 33.87 0.47 18.75
N ALA A 150 34.30 1.73 18.62
CA ALA A 150 35.49 2.23 19.30
C ALA A 150 35.36 2.17 20.83
N ILE A 151 34.20 2.55 21.38
CA ILE A 151 33.92 2.46 22.82
C ILE A 151 34.00 1.02 23.31
N VAL A 152 33.40 0.08 22.57
CA VAL A 152 33.44 -1.35 22.91
C VAL A 152 34.87 -1.88 22.89
N ILE A 153 35.66 -1.53 21.87
CA ILE A 153 37.07 -1.95 21.77
C ILE A 153 37.89 -1.43 22.95
N VAL A 154 37.71 -0.16 23.33
CA VAL A 154 38.39 0.43 24.49
C VAL A 154 37.99 -0.29 25.78
N GLY A 155 36.70 -0.60 25.96
CA GLY A 155 36.21 -1.36 27.10
C GLY A 155 36.81 -2.78 27.19
N VAL A 156 36.86 -3.50 26.07
CA VAL A 156 37.47 -4.84 26.00
C VAL A 156 38.97 -4.80 26.30
N PHE A 157 39.66 -3.78 25.78
CA PHE A 157 41.10 -3.61 26.03
C PHE A 157 41.38 -3.31 27.51
N ALA A 158 40.59 -2.42 28.13
CA ALA A 158 40.70 -2.12 29.56
C ALA A 158 40.41 -3.35 30.43
N PHE A 159 39.42 -4.17 30.08
CA PHE A 159 39.10 -5.40 30.80
C PHE A 159 40.24 -6.43 30.75
N ARG A 160 40.86 -6.65 29.57
CA ARG A 160 42.01 -7.56 29.45
C ARG A 160 43.23 -7.04 30.23
N ALA A 161 43.52 -5.75 30.17
CA ALA A 161 44.63 -5.15 30.91
C ALA A 161 44.42 -5.20 32.44
N GLY A 162 43.17 -5.07 32.91
CA GLY A 162 42.81 -5.19 34.33
C GLY A 162 43.02 -6.60 34.90
N GLY A 163 42.74 -7.65 34.11
CA GLY A 163 42.91 -9.05 34.51
C GLY A 163 44.36 -9.43 34.82
N GLU A 164 45.34 -8.78 34.20
CA GLU A 164 46.76 -9.03 34.46
C GLU A 164 47.29 -8.34 35.73
N ARG A 165 46.68 -7.21 36.13
CA ARG A 165 47.05 -6.48 37.36
C ARG A 165 46.56 -7.20 38.63
N GLY A 166 45.32 -7.70 38.64
CA GLY A 166 44.76 -8.40 39.79
C GLY A 166 45.54 -9.68 40.17
N ARG A 167 46.17 -10.34 39.18
CA ARG A 167 46.99 -11.55 39.42
C ARG A 167 48.34 -11.23 40.08
N ARG A 168 48.87 -10.01 39.92
CA ARG A 168 50.10 -9.56 40.59
C ARG A 168 49.86 -9.20 42.06
N GLU A 169 48.71 -8.57 42.35
CA GLU A 169 48.35 -8.13 43.70
C GLU A 169 48.00 -9.31 44.63
N ALA A 170 47.36 -10.35 44.09
CA ALA A 170 47.10 -11.60 44.83
C ALA A 170 48.40 -12.34 45.23
N SER A 171 49.48 -12.19 44.48
CA SER A 171 50.77 -12.84 44.77
C SER A 171 51.55 -12.17 45.90
N ASP A 172 51.26 -10.92 46.25
CA ASP A 172 51.94 -10.20 47.34
C ASP A 172 51.20 -10.28 48.68
N LEU A 173 49.91 -10.62 48.69
CA LEU A 173 49.13 -10.81 49.92
C LEU A 173 49.44 -12.13 50.64
N ASP A 174 49.93 -13.14 49.92
CA ASP A 174 50.32 -14.45 50.49
C ASP A 174 51.59 -14.35 51.37
N LYS A 175 52.30 -13.21 51.33
CA LYS A 175 53.50 -12.96 52.15
C LYS A 175 53.21 -12.51 53.59
N TYR A 176 51.95 -12.20 53.94
CA TYR A 176 51.62 -11.61 55.25
C TYR A 176 50.73 -12.49 56.14
N VAL A 177 50.53 -13.76 55.80
CA VAL A 177 49.72 -14.68 56.60
C VAL A 177 50.62 -15.54 57.49
N GLU A 178 51.14 -14.96 58.57
CA GLU A 178 51.49 -15.73 59.78
C GLU A 178 50.46 -15.42 60.87
N PRO A 179 49.77 -16.42 61.44
CA PRO A 179 48.69 -16.18 62.40
C PRO A 179 49.24 -15.77 63.78
N ILE A 180 48.81 -14.60 64.25
CA ILE A 180 48.96 -14.18 65.65
C ILE A 180 47.95 -14.99 66.48
N SER A 181 48.44 -15.89 67.34
CA SER A 181 47.60 -16.61 68.30
C SER A 181 47.34 -15.74 69.53
N ILE A 182 46.13 -15.20 69.64
CA ILE A 182 45.61 -14.63 70.89
C ILE A 182 44.70 -15.68 71.52
N GLY A 183 45.19 -16.31 72.58
CA GLY A 183 44.43 -17.27 73.37
C GLY A 183 43.31 -16.58 74.15
N GLY A 184 42.08 -16.98 73.87
CA GLY A 184 40.90 -16.56 74.62
C GLY A 184 39.64 -17.18 74.03
N GLU A 185 38.98 -18.05 74.80
CA GLU A 185 37.72 -18.71 74.46
C GLU A 185 36.63 -17.66 74.18
N ALA A 186 36.10 -17.62 72.96
CA ALA A 186 34.99 -16.73 72.59
C ALA A 186 33.63 -17.42 72.88
N PRO A 187 32.63 -16.71 73.44
CA PRO A 187 31.32 -17.29 73.70
C PRO A 187 30.55 -17.49 72.40
N ARG A 188 29.94 -18.68 72.28
CA ARG A 188 29.12 -19.11 71.15
C ARG A 188 27.77 -18.40 71.18
N VAL A 189 27.48 -17.62 70.14
CA VAL A 189 26.14 -17.08 69.86
C VAL A 189 25.65 -17.76 68.58
N ASP A 190 24.67 -18.64 68.73
CA ASP A 190 23.96 -19.27 67.62
C ASP A 190 22.94 -18.26 67.06
N GLN A 191 23.14 -17.82 65.82
CA GLN A 191 22.08 -17.22 64.99
C GLN A 191 22.21 -17.74 63.56
N GLN A 192 21.22 -18.53 63.14
CA GLN A 192 20.96 -18.87 61.74
C GLN A 192 20.40 -17.63 61.01
N PRO A 193 20.83 -17.32 59.78
CA PRO A 193 20.18 -16.31 58.96
C PRO A 193 19.02 -16.93 58.16
N GLU A 194 17.82 -16.40 58.34
CA GLU A 194 16.72 -16.55 57.38
C GLU A 194 17.01 -15.67 56.15
N GLU A 195 17.11 -16.29 54.97
CA GLU A 195 17.18 -15.60 53.68
C GLU A 195 15.80 -15.08 53.28
N GLY A 196 15.52 -13.81 53.59
CA GLY A 196 14.42 -13.06 53.00
C GLY A 196 14.81 -12.52 51.62
N SER A 197 14.32 -13.15 50.55
CA SER A 197 14.47 -12.67 49.18
C SER A 197 13.56 -11.47 48.93
N LEU A 198 14.13 -10.26 48.96
CA LEU A 198 13.47 -9.05 48.46
C LEU A 198 13.63 -8.99 46.94
N GLN A 199 12.63 -9.50 46.23
CA GLN A 199 12.47 -9.31 44.79
C GLN A 199 11.80 -7.94 44.54
N PRO A 200 12.37 -7.03 43.73
CA PRO A 200 11.72 -5.77 43.40
C PRO A 200 10.39 -6.05 42.67
N PRO A 201 9.31 -5.29 42.95
CA PRO A 201 8.04 -5.51 42.27
C PRO A 201 8.20 -5.23 40.77
N GLU A 202 7.90 -6.26 39.99
CA GLU A 202 7.77 -6.18 38.54
C GLU A 202 6.68 -5.15 38.20
N PRO A 203 6.96 -4.14 37.35
CA PRO A 203 5.95 -3.15 37.00
C PRO A 203 4.76 -3.89 36.34
N PRO A 204 3.51 -3.56 36.71
CA PRO A 204 2.36 -4.24 36.14
C PRO A 204 2.42 -4.09 34.62
N ALA A 205 2.41 -5.22 33.92
CA ALA A 205 2.32 -5.28 32.48
C ALA A 205 1.19 -4.35 32.05
N ALA A 206 1.55 -3.20 31.48
CA ALA A 206 0.59 -2.30 30.89
C ALA A 206 -0.10 -3.10 29.80
N GLN A 207 -1.34 -3.51 30.06
CA GLN A 207 -2.22 -4.07 29.04
C GLN A 207 -2.49 -2.93 28.06
N VAL A 208 -1.61 -2.78 27.07
CA VAL A 208 -1.86 -1.99 25.88
C VAL A 208 -2.96 -2.74 25.13
N GLN A 209 -4.22 -2.49 25.49
CA GLN A 209 -5.33 -2.91 24.66
C GLN A 209 -5.18 -2.15 23.33
N PRO A 210 -4.99 -2.86 22.20
CA PRO A 210 -4.96 -2.20 20.91
C PRO A 210 -6.29 -1.47 20.76
N LEU A 211 -6.24 -0.19 20.42
CA LEU A 211 -7.43 0.61 20.14
C LEU A 211 -8.10 0.02 18.88
N GLN A 212 -8.98 -0.97 19.06
CA GLN A 212 -9.68 -1.60 17.95
C GLN A 212 -10.59 -0.55 17.29
N SER A 213 -10.43 -0.38 15.99
CA SER A 213 -11.25 0.55 15.22
C SER A 213 -12.70 0.05 15.15
N MET A 214 -13.67 0.96 15.00
CA MET A 214 -15.07 0.58 14.83
C MET A 214 -15.29 -0.35 13.61
N ALA A 215 -14.42 -0.28 12.60
CA ALA A 215 -14.46 -1.17 11.43
C ALA A 215 -14.04 -2.60 11.81
N GLU A 216 -12.96 -2.76 12.56
CA GLU A 216 -12.50 -4.06 13.07
C GLU A 216 -13.55 -4.71 13.97
N THR A 217 -14.22 -3.94 14.83
CA THR A 217 -15.29 -4.47 15.68
C THR A 217 -16.45 -5.01 14.85
N ARG A 218 -16.86 -4.31 13.78
CA ARG A 218 -17.95 -4.74 12.89
C ARG A 218 -17.58 -5.97 12.08
N ILE A 219 -16.35 -6.05 11.58
CA ILE A 219 -15.86 -7.23 10.85
C ILE A 219 -15.83 -8.44 11.81
N LEU A 220 -15.30 -8.25 13.02
CA LEU A 220 -15.23 -9.31 14.03
C LEU A 220 -16.62 -9.81 14.42
N GLU A 221 -17.60 -8.91 14.55
CA GLU A 221 -18.99 -9.27 14.85
C GLU A 221 -19.63 -10.06 13.71
N ALA A 222 -19.49 -9.60 12.45
CA ALA A 222 -19.98 -10.32 11.28
C ALA A 222 -19.40 -11.74 11.16
N VAL A 223 -18.09 -11.86 11.39
CA VAL A 223 -17.39 -13.16 11.40
C VAL A 223 -17.93 -14.05 12.51
N ARG A 224 -18.10 -13.53 13.72
CA ARG A 224 -18.66 -14.29 14.85
C ARG A 224 -20.09 -14.76 14.57
N THR A 225 -20.93 -13.92 13.99
CA THR A 225 -22.29 -14.32 13.59
C THR A 225 -22.27 -15.46 12.56
N GLY A 226 -21.37 -15.41 11.58
CA GLY A 226 -21.23 -16.47 10.56
C GLY A 226 -20.68 -17.81 11.10
N LEU A 227 -19.92 -17.77 12.20
CA LEU A 227 -19.31 -18.97 12.80
C LEU A 227 -20.20 -19.67 13.83
N GLY A 228 -21.13 -18.95 14.46
CA GLY A 228 -22.10 -19.51 15.41
C GLY A 228 -21.41 -20.05 16.67
N ALA A 229 -21.52 -21.36 16.94
CA ALA A 229 -20.97 -21.99 18.14
C ALA A 229 -19.43 -21.84 18.28
N GLU A 230 -18.73 -21.63 17.17
CA GLU A 230 -17.27 -21.47 17.14
C GLU A 230 -16.81 -20.01 17.20
N ALA A 231 -17.72 -19.06 17.41
CA ALA A 231 -17.43 -17.62 17.47
C ALA A 231 -16.37 -17.24 18.52
N SER A 232 -16.30 -17.97 19.64
CA SER A 232 -15.32 -17.76 20.71
C SER A 232 -13.87 -18.07 20.29
N ARG A 233 -13.68 -18.80 19.18
CA ARG A 233 -12.36 -19.17 18.66
C ARG A 233 -11.70 -18.04 17.88
N VAL A 234 -12.43 -17.00 17.48
CA VAL A 234 -11.83 -15.83 16.80
C VAL A 234 -11.35 -14.81 17.84
N ALA A 235 -10.03 -14.73 17.98
CA ALA A 235 -9.35 -13.94 19.00
C ALA A 235 -9.23 -12.47 18.62
N ALA A 236 -8.84 -12.17 17.38
CA ALA A 236 -8.59 -10.79 16.94
C ALA A 236 -8.80 -10.61 15.43
N CYS A 237 -9.16 -9.38 15.06
CA CYS A 237 -9.21 -8.90 13.68
C CYS A 237 -8.44 -7.59 13.60
N HIS A 238 -7.61 -7.45 12.56
CA HIS A 238 -7.00 -6.18 12.15
C HIS A 238 -7.42 -5.86 10.72
N PHE A 239 -7.75 -4.61 10.43
CA PHE A 239 -8.23 -4.21 9.11
C PHE A 239 -7.57 -2.91 8.64
N ASP A 240 -7.00 -2.95 7.44
CA ASP A 240 -6.50 -1.76 6.74
C ASP A 240 -7.51 -1.30 5.67
N PRO A 241 -8.24 -0.19 5.90
CA PRO A 241 -9.23 0.31 4.95
C PRO A 241 -8.63 0.88 3.67
N ARG A 242 -7.32 1.15 3.61
CA ARG A 242 -6.67 1.68 2.40
C ARG A 242 -6.42 0.59 1.36
N THR A 243 -6.07 -0.60 1.81
CA THR A 243 -5.78 -1.75 0.94
C THR A 243 -6.96 -2.73 0.86
N GLY A 244 -7.87 -2.69 1.83
CA GLY A 244 -8.95 -3.67 1.97
C GLY A 244 -8.46 -5.00 2.57
N ASP A 245 -7.25 -5.01 3.15
CA ASP A 245 -6.68 -6.20 3.77
C ASP A 245 -7.16 -6.37 5.21
N ALA A 246 -7.62 -7.57 5.55
CA ALA A 246 -7.91 -7.97 6.92
C ALA A 246 -6.97 -9.09 7.37
N ALA A 247 -6.59 -9.10 8.64
CA ALA A 247 -5.89 -10.20 9.29
C ALA A 247 -6.74 -10.73 10.45
N LEU A 248 -7.03 -12.03 10.43
CA LEU A 248 -7.82 -12.72 11.44
C LEU A 248 -6.96 -13.73 12.20
N SER A 249 -7.05 -13.69 13.52
CA SER A 249 -6.40 -14.65 14.42
C SER A 249 -7.44 -15.58 15.02
N VAL A 250 -7.29 -16.88 14.78
CA VAL A 250 -8.21 -17.93 15.23
C VAL A 250 -7.44 -18.89 16.12
N LEU A 251 -8.04 -19.30 17.24
CA LEU A 251 -7.46 -20.23 18.19
C LEU A 251 -7.60 -21.67 17.70
N PHE A 252 -6.49 -22.40 17.78
CA PHE A 252 -6.39 -23.83 17.48
C PHE A 252 -7.36 -24.65 18.34
N GLY A 253 -7.93 -25.69 17.75
CA GLY A 253 -8.94 -26.54 18.38
C GLY A 253 -8.36 -27.88 18.81
N ASP A 254 -9.11 -28.94 18.50
CA ASP A 254 -8.72 -30.34 18.65
C ASP A 254 -7.88 -30.87 17.47
N GLY A 255 -7.72 -30.05 16.42
CA GLY A 255 -6.92 -30.35 15.23
C GLY A 255 -7.67 -31.15 14.16
N GLY A 256 -7.10 -31.16 12.95
CA GLY A 256 -7.67 -31.87 11.80
C GLY A 256 -8.47 -30.97 10.85
N ASP A 257 -9.39 -31.57 10.11
CA ASP A 257 -10.12 -30.91 9.02
C ASP A 257 -11.10 -29.83 9.50
N GLY A 258 -11.55 -29.90 10.75
CA GLY A 258 -12.43 -28.90 11.36
C GLY A 258 -11.80 -27.51 11.45
N ASP A 259 -10.51 -27.43 11.77
CA ASP A 259 -9.79 -26.15 11.86
C ASP A 259 -9.61 -25.49 10.50
N LEU A 260 -9.39 -26.30 9.47
CA LEU A 260 -9.32 -25.83 8.09
C LEU A 260 -10.66 -25.26 7.63
N ILE A 261 -11.76 -25.97 7.90
CA ILE A 261 -13.11 -25.50 7.60
C ILE A 261 -13.44 -24.22 8.38
N LEU A 262 -13.05 -24.15 9.65
CA LEU A 262 -13.27 -22.96 10.48
C LEU A 262 -12.56 -21.73 9.91
N LEU A 263 -11.29 -21.87 9.53
CA LEU A 263 -10.53 -20.78 8.93
C LEU A 263 -11.15 -20.32 7.61
N ALA A 264 -11.53 -21.26 6.75
CA ALA A 264 -12.20 -20.98 5.48
C ALA A 264 -13.52 -20.21 5.71
N ARG A 265 -14.36 -20.65 6.66
CA ARG A 265 -15.61 -19.97 7.03
C ARG A 265 -15.35 -18.57 7.62
N ALA A 266 -14.33 -18.41 8.46
CA ALA A 266 -13.98 -17.13 9.04
C ALA A 266 -13.53 -16.12 7.96
N GLY A 267 -12.71 -16.56 7.00
CA GLY A 267 -12.30 -15.74 5.87
C GLY A 267 -13.46 -15.36 4.95
N ALA A 268 -14.34 -16.31 4.63
CA ALA A 268 -15.55 -16.06 3.84
C ALA A 268 -16.47 -15.04 4.51
N ALA A 269 -16.78 -15.21 5.80
CA ALA A 269 -17.64 -14.31 6.54
C ALA A 269 -17.08 -12.87 6.64
N ALA A 270 -15.76 -12.73 6.69
CA ALA A 270 -15.11 -11.42 6.69
C ALA A 270 -15.25 -10.69 5.35
N ILE A 271 -15.13 -11.41 4.22
CA ILE A 271 -15.32 -10.84 2.87
C ILE A 271 -16.79 -10.51 2.63
N GLU A 272 -17.70 -11.40 3.03
CA GLU A 272 -19.15 -11.24 2.88
C GLU A 272 -19.75 -10.15 3.77
N SER A 273 -19.00 -9.65 4.76
CA SER A 273 -19.42 -8.50 5.60
C SER A 273 -19.70 -7.21 4.82
N ASN A 274 -19.24 -7.14 3.56
CA ASN A 274 -19.40 -5.99 2.65
C ASN A 274 -18.82 -4.67 3.21
N LEU A 275 -17.81 -4.77 4.08
CA LEU A 275 -17.11 -3.64 4.71
C LEU A 275 -15.84 -3.22 3.95
N GLY A 276 -15.73 -3.57 2.66
CA GLY A 276 -14.57 -3.25 1.81
C GLY A 276 -13.39 -4.22 1.97
N VAL A 277 -13.60 -5.38 2.57
CA VAL A 277 -12.59 -6.43 2.74
C VAL A 277 -12.41 -7.18 1.41
N SER A 278 -11.22 -7.09 0.82
CA SER A 278 -10.88 -7.70 -0.47
C SER A 278 -10.02 -8.97 -0.30
N ARG A 279 -9.19 -9.01 0.74
CA ARG A 279 -8.28 -10.10 1.07
C ARG A 279 -8.18 -10.27 2.58
N VAL A 280 -8.17 -11.53 3.02
CA VAL A 280 -8.14 -11.90 4.43
C VAL A 280 -7.01 -12.89 4.67
N VAL A 281 -6.06 -12.51 5.51
CA VAL A 281 -5.00 -13.39 6.01
C VAL A 281 -5.47 -14.03 7.30
N LEU A 282 -5.54 -15.35 7.32
CA LEU A 282 -5.99 -16.16 8.44
C LEU A 282 -4.78 -16.78 9.13
N LYS A 283 -4.72 -16.66 10.45
CA LYS A 283 -3.68 -17.24 11.30
C LYS A 283 -4.32 -18.14 12.35
N LEU A 284 -3.93 -19.42 12.35
CA LEU A 284 -4.31 -20.39 13.36
C LEU A 284 -3.23 -20.40 14.44
N ILE A 285 -3.59 -20.04 15.66
CA ILE A 285 -2.66 -19.86 16.77
C ILE A 285 -2.96 -20.91 17.84
N ALA A 286 -1.96 -21.68 18.24
CA ALA A 286 -2.04 -22.63 19.34
C ALA A 286 -2.23 -21.90 20.69
N THR A 287 -2.67 -22.63 21.71
CA THR A 287 -2.89 -22.08 23.05
C THR A 287 -1.60 -21.59 23.73
N ASP A 288 -0.44 -22.07 23.28
CA ASP A 288 0.90 -21.62 23.68
C ASP A 288 1.41 -20.41 22.88
N GLY A 289 0.60 -19.87 21.95
CA GLY A 289 0.93 -18.72 21.12
C GLY A 289 1.67 -19.04 19.83
N ARG A 290 1.96 -20.32 19.52
CA ARG A 290 2.63 -20.70 18.28
C ARG A 290 1.69 -20.60 17.07
N LEU A 291 2.23 -20.18 15.92
CA LEU A 291 1.50 -20.25 14.66
C LEU A 291 1.47 -21.71 14.20
N VAL A 292 0.28 -22.26 14.01
CA VAL A 292 0.10 -23.64 13.53
C VAL A 292 -0.10 -23.66 12.02
N MET A 293 -0.88 -22.70 11.52
CA MET A 293 -1.19 -22.60 10.10
C MET A 293 -1.49 -21.16 9.73
N ALA A 294 -1.10 -20.75 8.53
CA ALA A 294 -1.56 -19.52 7.92
C ALA A 294 -2.08 -19.79 6.51
N GLY A 295 -3.09 -19.03 6.09
CA GLY A 295 -3.65 -19.09 4.75
C GLY A 295 -4.35 -17.79 4.39
N THR A 296 -4.64 -17.60 3.12
CA THR A 296 -5.25 -16.37 2.60
C THR A 296 -6.53 -16.69 1.85
N VAL A 297 -7.59 -15.92 2.09
CA VAL A 297 -8.82 -15.95 1.28
C VAL A 297 -8.95 -14.59 0.58
N THR A 298 -9.27 -14.59 -0.70
CA THR A 298 -9.55 -13.38 -1.47
C THR A 298 -10.98 -13.41 -1.98
N ALA A 299 -11.53 -12.24 -2.32
CA ALA A 299 -12.86 -12.18 -2.93
C ALA A 299 -12.93 -13.01 -4.23
N ASP A 300 -11.82 -13.10 -4.97
CA ASP A 300 -11.72 -13.94 -6.16
C ASP A 300 -11.70 -15.43 -5.85
N SER A 301 -10.97 -15.86 -4.80
CA SER A 301 -10.95 -17.27 -4.41
C SER A 301 -12.30 -17.73 -3.89
N LEU A 302 -13.02 -16.86 -3.18
CA LEU A 302 -14.37 -17.13 -2.71
C LEU A 302 -15.40 -17.22 -3.85
N ARG A 303 -15.31 -16.33 -4.86
CA ARG A 303 -16.17 -16.39 -6.06
C ARG A 303 -15.95 -17.66 -6.89
N GLY A 304 -14.72 -18.15 -6.93
CA GLY A 304 -14.34 -19.37 -7.65
C GLY A 304 -14.43 -20.64 -6.81
N ALA A 305 -15.07 -20.61 -5.64
CA ALA A 305 -15.12 -21.74 -4.72
C ALA A 305 -15.75 -22.98 -5.38
N ALA A 306 -15.15 -24.14 -5.12
CA ALA A 306 -15.65 -25.44 -5.57
C ALA A 306 -16.15 -26.25 -4.36
N GLY A 307 -17.07 -27.19 -4.57
CA GLY A 307 -17.63 -28.01 -3.49
C GLY A 307 -18.70 -27.29 -2.65
N GLN A 308 -19.30 -28.04 -1.72
CA GLN A 308 -20.35 -27.50 -0.84
C GLN A 308 -19.74 -26.67 0.30
N PRO A 309 -20.35 -25.52 0.67
CA PRO A 309 -19.87 -24.71 1.80
C PRO A 309 -19.68 -25.54 3.07
N SER A 310 -18.64 -25.23 3.85
CA SER A 310 -18.28 -25.95 5.07
C SER A 310 -17.79 -27.40 4.88
N THR A 311 -17.36 -27.77 3.68
CA THR A 311 -16.63 -29.03 3.42
C THR A 311 -15.12 -28.79 3.32
N VAL A 312 -14.33 -29.85 3.48
CA VAL A 312 -12.86 -29.79 3.32
C VAL A 312 -12.47 -29.43 1.90
N GLU A 313 -13.19 -29.95 0.91
CA GLU A 313 -13.00 -29.61 -0.50
C GLU A 313 -13.23 -28.11 -0.74
N TRP A 314 -14.31 -27.56 -0.19
CA TRP A 314 -14.59 -26.14 -0.25
C TRP A 314 -13.53 -25.29 0.44
N ALA A 315 -13.11 -25.68 1.65
CA ALA A 315 -12.07 -24.98 2.39
C ALA A 315 -10.75 -24.92 1.61
N ASN A 316 -10.33 -26.05 1.01
CA ASN A 316 -9.14 -26.12 0.17
C ASN A 316 -9.29 -25.34 -1.15
N SER A 317 -10.50 -25.16 -1.66
CA SER A 317 -10.73 -24.41 -2.90
C SER A 317 -10.56 -22.89 -2.73
N ILE A 318 -10.86 -22.37 -1.54
CA ILE A 318 -10.84 -20.92 -1.27
C ILE A 318 -9.58 -20.45 -0.55
N LEU A 319 -8.96 -21.32 0.27
CA LEU A 319 -7.72 -21.02 0.97
C LEU A 319 -6.53 -21.13 0.02
N ARG A 320 -5.74 -20.05 -0.07
CA ARG A 320 -4.49 -19.97 -0.84
C ARG A 320 -3.31 -19.75 0.09
N ASP A 321 -2.11 -20.01 -0.42
CA ASP A 321 -0.84 -19.80 0.29
C ASP A 321 -0.80 -20.45 1.68
N ILE A 322 -1.33 -21.69 1.76
CA ILE A 322 -1.39 -22.43 3.01
C ILE A 322 0.02 -22.82 3.44
N SER A 323 0.44 -22.33 4.60
CA SER A 323 1.67 -22.75 5.28
C SER A 323 1.32 -23.44 6.60
N ARG A 324 1.92 -24.59 6.84
CA ARG A 324 1.81 -25.35 8.10
C ARG A 324 3.20 -25.40 8.72
N GLU A 325 3.32 -24.98 9.98
CA GLU A 325 4.57 -25.09 10.76
C GLU A 325 4.67 -26.43 11.51
#